data_AF-A0A5K1CT78-F1
#
_entry.id   AF-A0A5K1CT78-F1
#
_cell.length_a   1.000
_cell.length_b   1.000
_cell.length_c   1.000
_cell.angle_alpha   90.00
_cell.angle_beta   90.00
_cell.angle_gamma   90.00
#
_symmetry.space_group_name_H-M   'P 1'
#
loop_
_entity.id
_entity.type
_entity.pdbx_description
1 polymer ?
#
loop_
_entity_poly.entity_id
_entity_poly.type
_entity_poly.pdbx_seq_one_letter_code
_entity_poly.pdbx_strand_id
1 'polypeptide(L)'
;LCVTDNEFQATPWPVILEKVIQLQSSQPLCVVKDLSAHDVIMRIMRKENYLIAMINKGVLALPIPKWLPGAGPAVNCGQSGEKNHLILTTSLEWTLKWCILQSMFD
;
A
#
# COMPACT_ATOMS: atom_id res chain seq x y z
N LEU A 1 -11.48 -21.20 -8.19
CA LEU A 1 -11.83 -20.95 -6.77
C LEU A 1 -13.00 -21.79 -6.29
N CYS A 2 -13.97 -22.14 -7.15
CA CYS A 2 -15.16 -22.91 -6.77
C CYS A 2 -15.88 -22.30 -5.56
N VAL A 3 -16.03 -20.97 -5.59
CA VAL A 3 -16.75 -20.18 -4.60
C VAL A 3 -17.81 -19.43 -5.38
N THR A 4 -19.07 -19.54 -4.94
CA THR A 4 -20.20 -18.78 -5.51
C THR A 4 -20.17 -17.34 -5.03
N ASP A 5 -20.84 -16.42 -5.73
CA ASP A 5 -20.86 -15.00 -5.35
C ASP A 5 -21.42 -14.77 -3.94
N ASN A 6 -22.42 -15.57 -3.53
CA ASN A 6 -23.00 -15.52 -2.19
C ASN A 6 -21.99 -15.96 -1.11
N GLU A 7 -21.26 -17.04 -1.37
CA GLU A 7 -20.21 -17.51 -0.46
C GLU A 7 -19.05 -16.53 -0.41
N PHE A 8 -18.72 -15.88 -1.52
CA PHE A 8 -17.62 -14.92 -1.60
C PHE A 8 -17.81 -13.76 -0.62
N GLN A 9 -19.03 -13.21 -0.52
CA GLN A 9 -19.34 -12.12 0.41
C GLN A 9 -19.17 -12.51 1.88
N ALA A 10 -19.42 -13.77 2.22
CA ALA A 10 -19.33 -14.27 3.60
C ALA A 10 -17.97 -14.91 3.93
N THR A 11 -17.10 -15.12 2.94
CA THR A 11 -15.83 -15.83 3.15
C THR A 11 -14.74 -14.86 3.63
N PRO A 12 -14.07 -15.14 4.75
CA PRO A 12 -12.96 -14.31 5.21
C PRO A 12 -11.79 -14.29 4.22
N TRP A 13 -11.12 -13.14 4.11
CA TRP A 13 -9.98 -12.97 3.21
C TRP A 13 -8.88 -14.05 3.35
N PRO A 14 -8.46 -14.49 4.55
CA PRO A 14 -7.45 -15.54 4.68
C PRO A 14 -7.84 -16.86 4.00
N VAL A 15 -9.12 -17.23 4.05
CA VAL A 15 -9.64 -18.46 3.42
C VAL A 15 -9.62 -18.33 1.89
N ILE A 16 -9.96 -17.16 1.36
CA ILE A 16 -9.81 -16.87 -0.08
C ILE A 16 -8.35 -16.96 -0.50
N LEU A 17 -7.44 -16.38 0.29
CA LEU A 17 -6.00 -16.41 0.00
C LEU A 17 -5.45 -17.83 -0.04
N GLU A 18 -5.82 -18.69 0.92
CA GLU A 18 -5.44 -20.11 0.92
C GLU A 18 -5.95 -20.83 -0.34
N LYS A 19 -7.22 -20.60 -0.72
CA LYS A 19 -7.78 -21.18 -1.96
C LYS A 19 -7.02 -20.69 -3.20
N VAL A 20 -6.59 -19.42 -3.26
CA VAL A 20 -5.77 -18.89 -4.37
C VAL A 20 -4.42 -19.60 -4.44
N ILE A 21 -3.76 -19.79 -3.29
CA ILE A 21 -2.48 -20.51 -3.22
C ILE A 21 -2.66 -21.96 -3.66
N GLN A 22 -3.72 -22.65 -3.23
CA GLN A 22 -4.01 -24.02 -3.65
C GLN A 22 -4.24 -24.14 -5.16
N LEU A 23 -4.90 -23.15 -5.77
CA LEU A 23 -5.16 -23.15 -7.22
C LEU A 23 -3.89 -23.13 -8.07
N GLN A 24 -2.78 -22.59 -7.57
CA GLN A 24 -1.48 -22.61 -8.25
C GLN A 24 -1.08 -24.03 -8.68
N SER A 25 -1.44 -25.06 -7.91
CA SER A 25 -1.10 -26.45 -8.21
C SER A 25 -1.83 -27.00 -9.45
N SER A 26 -3.04 -26.51 -9.71
CA SER A 26 -3.86 -26.95 -10.85
C SER A 26 -3.74 -26.01 -12.05
N GLN A 27 -3.42 -24.73 -11.80
CA GLN A 27 -3.31 -23.69 -12.81
C GLN A 27 -2.07 -22.82 -12.52
N PRO A 28 -1.13 -22.66 -13.46
CA PRO A 28 0.10 -21.91 -13.19
C PRO A 28 -0.18 -20.40 -13.14
N LEU A 29 -0.47 -19.86 -11.95
CA LEU A 29 -0.66 -18.42 -11.72
C LEU A 29 0.69 -17.67 -11.67
N CYS A 30 1.72 -18.31 -11.12
CA CYS A 30 3.11 -17.87 -11.18
C CYS A 30 3.96 -18.95 -11.86
N VAL A 31 4.66 -18.59 -12.94
CA VAL A 31 5.48 -19.55 -13.70
C VAL A 31 6.86 -19.74 -13.08
N VAL A 32 7.35 -18.74 -12.35
CA VAL A 32 8.75 -18.69 -11.87
C VAL A 32 8.93 -19.44 -10.55
N LYS A 33 7.91 -19.45 -9.68
CA LYS A 33 7.97 -20.07 -8.35
C LYS A 33 6.58 -20.37 -7.81
N ASP A 34 6.51 -21.21 -6.78
CA ASP A 34 5.29 -21.42 -6.02
C ASP A 34 4.90 -20.16 -5.23
N LEU A 35 3.60 -19.89 -5.16
CA LEU A 35 3.05 -18.73 -4.49
C LEU A 35 2.93 -18.97 -2.99
N SER A 36 3.47 -18.06 -2.18
CA SER A 36 3.17 -17.97 -0.75
C SER A 36 2.13 -16.89 -0.45
N ALA A 37 1.50 -16.98 0.73
CA ALA A 37 0.59 -15.93 1.22
C ALA A 37 1.29 -14.56 1.27
N HIS A 38 2.56 -14.55 1.69
CA HIS A 38 3.36 -13.34 1.73
C HIS A 38 3.57 -12.75 0.32
N ASP A 39 3.84 -13.57 -0.69
CA ASP A 39 4.03 -13.11 -2.06
C ASP A 39 2.79 -12.43 -2.64
N VAL A 40 1.61 -12.98 -2.37
CA VAL A 40 0.33 -12.39 -2.81
C VAL A 40 0.10 -11.04 -2.12
N ILE A 41 0.29 -10.98 -0.80
CA ILE A 41 0.12 -9.73 -0.04
C ILE A 41 1.11 -8.66 -0.53
N MET A 42 2.38 -9.03 -0.73
CA MET A 42 3.40 -8.11 -1.22
C MET A 42 3.11 -7.61 -2.63
N ARG A 43 2.46 -8.42 -3.47
CA ARG A 43 2.03 -8.02 -4.81
C ARG A 43 0.85 -7.05 -4.77
N ILE A 44 -0.13 -7.28 -3.90
CA ILE A 44 -1.31 -6.41 -3.73
C ILE A 44 -0.89 -5.07 -3.11
N MET A 45 -0.16 -5.11 -2.00
CA MET A 45 0.22 -3.94 -1.20
C MET A 45 1.42 -3.19 -1.78
N ARG A 46 1.91 -3.55 -2.98
CA ARG A 46 3.18 -3.05 -3.49
C ARG A 46 3.21 -1.53 -3.54
N LYS A 47 2.20 -0.88 -4.10
CA LYS A 47 2.18 0.59 -4.25
C LYS A 47 2.00 1.29 -2.89
N GLU A 48 1.11 0.77 -2.07
CA GLU A 48 0.77 1.27 -0.73
C GLU A 48 1.98 1.20 0.22
N ASN A 49 2.69 0.08 0.25
CA ASN A 49 3.88 -0.10 1.09
C ASN A 49 4.98 0.92 0.74
N TYR A 50 5.14 1.27 -0.54
CA TYR A 50 6.08 2.33 -0.94
C TYR A 50 5.62 3.72 -0.49
N LEU A 51 4.33 4.04 -0.61
CA LEU A 51 3.80 5.32 -0.13
C LEU A 51 3.96 5.45 1.39
N ILE A 52 3.63 4.40 2.14
CA ILE A 52 3.83 4.33 3.60
C ILE A 52 5.31 4.53 3.94
N ALA A 53 6.23 3.87 3.23
CA ALA A 53 7.67 4.02 3.46
C ALA A 53 8.15 5.44 3.19
N MET A 54 7.70 6.08 2.09
CA MET A 54 8.06 7.46 1.77
C MET A 54 7.56 8.45 2.83
N ILE A 55 6.35 8.25 3.35
CA ILE A 55 5.79 9.06 4.44
C ILE A 55 6.60 8.83 5.73
N ASN A 56 6.80 7.58 6.14
CA ASN A 56 7.51 7.23 7.36
C ASN A 56 8.97 7.69 7.38
N LYS A 57 9.61 7.78 6.21
CA LYS A 57 10.97 8.30 6.03
C LYS A 57 11.02 9.81 5.80
N GLY A 58 9.88 10.49 5.78
CA GLY A 58 9.81 11.94 5.57
C GLY A 58 10.18 12.38 4.15
N VAL A 59 10.18 11.47 3.17
CA VAL A 59 10.43 11.79 1.75
C VAL A 59 9.32 12.69 1.19
N LEU A 60 8.09 12.48 1.65
CA LEU A 60 6.91 13.27 1.27
C LEU A 60 6.47 14.24 2.37
N ALA A 61 7.37 14.60 3.28
CA ALA A 61 7.02 15.56 4.29
C ALA A 61 6.92 16.96 3.67
N LEU A 62 5.85 17.67 4.01
CA LEU A 62 5.61 19.00 3.48
C LEU A 62 6.00 20.04 4.53
N PRO A 63 6.63 21.16 4.12
CA PRO A 63 6.95 22.27 5.01
C PRO A 63 5.66 23.02 5.33
N ILE A 64 4.86 22.46 6.22
CA ILE A 64 3.56 23.00 6.61
C ILE A 64 3.66 23.54 8.03
N PRO A 65 3.24 24.79 8.26
CA PRO A 65 3.26 25.36 9.60
C PRO A 65 2.25 24.65 10.52
N LYS A 66 2.66 24.44 11.77
CA LYS A 66 1.88 23.77 12.84
C LYS A 66 0.48 24.33 13.08
N TRP A 67 0.28 25.61 12.79
CA TRP A 67 -0.98 26.30 13.05
C TRP A 67 -2.05 25.99 12.00
N LEU A 68 -1.68 25.36 10.87
CA LEU A 68 -2.63 25.06 9.81
C LEU A 68 -3.58 23.92 10.24
N PRO A 69 -4.91 24.10 10.14
CA PRO A 69 -5.86 23.03 10.41
C PRO A 69 -5.58 21.79 9.54
N GLY A 70 -5.52 20.62 10.17
CA GLY A 70 -5.16 19.38 9.50
C GLY A 70 -3.65 19.10 9.41
N ALA A 71 -2.79 19.98 9.96
CA ALA A 71 -1.38 19.68 10.18
C ALA A 71 -1.24 18.50 11.15
N GLY A 72 -0.85 17.35 10.61
CA GLY A 72 -0.61 16.13 11.35
C GLY A 72 0.69 16.19 12.17
N PRO A 73 1.08 15.05 12.77
CA PRO A 73 2.26 14.98 13.64
C PRO A 73 3.52 15.42 12.89
N ALA A 74 4.45 16.00 13.64
CA ALA A 74 5.76 16.34 13.11
C ALA A 74 6.51 15.05 12.72
N VAL A 75 6.97 14.99 11.49
CA VAL A 75 7.89 13.95 11.02
C VAL A 75 9.30 14.51 10.95
N ASN A 76 10.25 13.70 11.37
CA ASN A 76 11.66 14.08 11.31
C ASN A 76 12.13 14.05 9.86
N CYS A 77 12.48 15.21 9.32
CA CYS A 77 13.08 15.33 8.00
C CYS A 77 14.56 15.63 8.09
N GLY A 78 15.36 14.59 7.82
CA GLY A 78 16.80 14.73 7.62
C GLY A 78 17.58 15.21 8.85
N GLN A 79 18.85 15.53 8.61
CA GLN A 79 19.81 15.90 9.65
C GLN A 79 19.64 17.33 10.17
N SER A 80 18.78 18.15 9.55
CA SER A 80 18.68 19.59 9.80
C SER A 80 17.73 19.99 10.94
N GLY A 81 17.06 19.04 11.61
CA GLY A 81 16.18 19.34 12.74
C GLY A 81 14.90 20.11 12.40
N GLU A 82 14.62 20.36 11.10
CA GLU A 82 13.39 20.96 10.64
C GLU A 82 12.22 19.99 10.83
N LYS A 83 11.21 20.45 11.59
CA LYS A 83 10.00 19.67 11.88
C LYS A 83 9.00 19.92 10.76
N ASN A 84 8.95 19.00 9.79
CA ASN A 84 7.92 19.01 8.76
C ASN A 84 6.65 18.34 9.27
N HIS A 85 5.50 18.74 8.73
CA HIS A 85 4.20 18.25 9.15
C HIS A 85 3.56 17.42 8.05
N LEU A 86 2.94 16.32 8.45
CA LEU A 86 2.18 15.49 7.53
C LEU A 86 0.78 16.09 7.35
N ILE A 87 0.42 16.48 6.14
CA ILE A 87 -0.98 16.62 5.76
C ILE A 87 -1.22 15.63 4.64
N LEU A 88 -2.16 14.70 4.84
CA LEU A 88 -2.54 13.74 3.83
C LEU A 88 -4.06 13.80 3.66
N THR A 89 -4.53 14.86 2.98
CA THR A 89 -5.93 14.90 2.54
C THR A 89 -6.15 13.80 1.50
N THR A 90 -7.39 13.33 1.38
CA THR A 90 -7.76 12.33 0.36
C THR A 90 -7.40 12.78 -1.05
N SER A 91 -7.53 14.09 -1.33
CA SER A 91 -7.11 14.69 -2.60
C SER A 91 -5.61 14.59 -2.83
N LEU A 92 -4.79 14.95 -1.83
CA LEU A 92 -3.34 14.88 -1.96
C LEU A 92 -2.85 13.43 -2.07
N GLU A 93 -3.44 12.50 -1.32
CA GLU A 93 -3.14 11.07 -1.46
C GLU A 93 -3.37 10.61 -2.91
N TRP A 94 -4.50 10.99 -3.51
CA TRP A 94 -4.81 10.70 -4.90
C TRP A 94 -3.79 11.30 -5.86
N THR A 95 -3.42 12.57 -5.67
CA THR A 95 -2.39 13.24 -6.48
C THR A 95 -1.04 12.52 -6.36
N LEU A 96 -0.62 12.14 -5.16
CA LEU A 96 0.64 11.40 -4.95
C LEU A 96 0.60 10.02 -5.61
N LYS A 97 -0.51 9.28 -5.47
CA LYS A 97 -0.71 8.00 -6.15
C LYS A 97 -0.60 8.13 -7.67
N TRP A 98 -1.19 9.18 -8.23
CA TRP A 98 -1.14 9.42 -9.68
C TRP A 98 0.23 9.89 -10.16
N CYS A 99 0.79 10.94 -9.56
CA CYS A 99 2.04 11.55 -10.02
C CYS A 99 3.27 10.68 -9.76
N ILE A 100 3.30 9.95 -8.64
CA ILE A 100 4.46 9.17 -8.22
C ILE A 100 4.25 7.69 -8.57
N LEU A 101 3.20 7.05 -8.05
CA LEU A 101 3.08 5.59 -8.14
C LEU A 101 2.68 5.10 -9.53
N GLN A 102 1.96 5.88 -10.35
CA GLN A 102 1.74 5.49 -11.75
C GLN A 102 3.01 5.67 -12.60
N SER A 103 3.85 6.67 -12.29
CA SER A 103 5.10 6.87 -13.03
C SER A 103 6.21 5.90 -12.60
N MET A 104 6.23 5.46 -11.34
CA MET A 104 7.28 4.58 -10.80
C MET A 104 7.07 3.10 -11.10
N PHE A 105 5.82 2.69 -11.31
CA PHE A 105 5.44 1.29 -11.49
C PHE A 105 4.76 1.15 -12.85
N ASP A 106 5.51 0.64 -13.82
CA ASP A 106 5.04 0.28 -15.17
C ASP A 106 3.88 -0.73 -15.14
#